data_AF-A0AAJ0DDT8-F1
#
_entry.id   AF-A0AAJ0DDT8-F1
#
_cell.length_a   1.000
_cell.length_b   1.000
_cell.length_c   1.000
_cell.angle_alpha   90.00
_cell.angle_beta   90.00
_cell.angle_gamma   90.00
#
_symmetry.space_group_name_H-M   'P 1'
#
loop_
_entity.id
_entity.type
_entity.pdbx_description
1 polymer ?
#
loop_
_entity_poly.entity_id
_entity_poly.type
_entity_poly.pdbx_seq_one_letter_code
_entity_poly.pdbx_strand_id
1 'polypeptide(L)'
;MAHPLALGFFNTPEQPNPTKLEVEGSIPLWLKGSLYRGGPGTYDVGTYTAEHWFDGFTRLNRFEISNGEVSYRSRNATHELVAFIEETGRSPGPLFAQDPCKMIFGALESTFRDRRPISELPSIKNVGVDWIKNWPGLGRTSSTAGSLENLVATTDANELSRNSGAPRGFDYQRYRDAFDPAGMSAAHPSHGTDGSLYNYILLPTEDGGAQYKVFELNPEGKVRVLATIDDAPASYIHEVFGTENFVILIVWQAHLELEKVGSTGSVLGGMKPWDKDSDSLFCA
;
A
#
# COMPACT_ATOMS: atom_id res chain seq x y z
N MET A 1 0.86 25.14 -21.62
CA MET A 1 0.06 24.79 -20.43
C MET A 1 -0.08 23.28 -20.39
N ALA A 2 0.08 22.65 -19.24
CA ALA A 2 -0.15 21.21 -19.10
C ALA A 2 -1.62 20.88 -19.44
N HIS A 3 -1.87 19.69 -19.98
CA HIS A 3 -3.22 19.22 -20.22
C HIS A 3 -4.01 19.19 -18.89
N PRO A 4 -5.28 19.63 -18.82
CA PRO A 4 -6.02 19.68 -17.54
C PRO A 4 -6.07 18.34 -16.79
N LEU A 5 -6.11 17.22 -17.52
CA LEU A 5 -6.06 15.87 -16.93
C LEU A 5 -4.69 15.52 -16.31
N ALA A 6 -3.63 16.23 -16.70
CA ALA A 6 -2.30 16.00 -16.15
C ALA A 6 -2.13 16.64 -14.76
N LEU A 7 -3.02 17.56 -14.35
CA LEU A 7 -2.92 18.27 -13.07
C LEU A 7 -2.89 17.32 -11.85
N GLY A 8 -3.51 16.14 -11.96
CA GLY A 8 -3.50 15.12 -10.91
C GLY A 8 -2.15 14.41 -10.71
N PHE A 9 -1.19 14.62 -11.61
CA PHE A 9 0.14 14.01 -11.57
C PHE A 9 1.27 15.00 -11.22
N PHE A 10 0.92 16.20 -10.75
CA PHE A 10 1.90 17.16 -10.24
C PHE A 10 1.98 17.08 -8.72
N ASN A 11 3.14 17.47 -8.19
CA ASN A 11 3.31 17.68 -6.76
C ASN A 11 2.25 18.62 -6.22
N THR A 12 1.61 18.21 -5.14
CA THR A 12 0.78 19.09 -4.33
C THR A 12 1.52 19.40 -3.02
N PRO A 13 1.35 20.58 -2.42
CA PRO A 13 1.90 20.85 -1.10
C PRO A 13 1.09 20.10 -0.02
N GLU A 14 1.78 19.68 1.03
CA GLU A 14 1.13 19.17 2.25
C GLU A 14 0.36 20.29 2.94
N GLN A 15 -0.79 19.97 3.53
CA GLN A 15 -1.63 20.89 4.30
C GLN A 15 -1.83 20.35 5.72
N PRO A 16 -0.81 20.42 6.59
CA PRO A 16 -0.83 19.72 7.89
C PRO A 16 -1.86 20.31 8.86
N ASN A 17 -2.14 21.61 8.73
CA ASN A 17 -3.09 22.33 9.56
C ASN A 17 -4.49 22.28 8.94
N PRO A 18 -5.55 21.99 9.74
CA PRO A 18 -6.93 22.02 9.27
C PRO A 18 -7.28 23.38 8.66
N THR A 19 -7.75 23.36 7.42
CA THR A 19 -8.24 24.53 6.69
C THR A 19 -9.73 24.38 6.45
N LYS A 20 -10.52 25.38 6.82
CA LYS A 20 -11.97 25.39 6.54
C LYS A 20 -12.19 25.50 5.04
N LEU A 21 -13.05 24.65 4.49
CA LEU A 21 -13.45 24.71 3.08
C LEU A 21 -14.71 25.55 2.91
N GLU A 22 -14.81 26.23 1.78
CA GLU A 22 -16.06 26.81 1.32
C GLU A 22 -17.01 25.71 0.88
N VAL A 23 -18.29 25.83 1.26
CA VAL A 23 -19.32 24.84 0.96
C VAL A 23 -20.34 25.51 0.04
N GLU A 24 -20.48 24.96 -1.17
CA GLU A 24 -21.58 25.28 -2.06
C GLU A 24 -22.71 24.24 -1.86
N GLY A 25 -23.92 24.73 -1.56
CA GLY A 25 -25.06 23.88 -1.18
C GLY A 25 -25.17 23.66 0.33
N SER A 26 -25.73 22.53 0.75
CA SER A 26 -25.97 22.21 2.16
C SER A 26 -25.54 20.78 2.49
N ILE A 27 -24.65 20.64 3.47
CA ILE A 27 -24.25 19.33 3.99
C ILE A 27 -25.27 18.88 5.05
N PRO A 28 -25.83 17.65 4.96
CA PRO A 28 -26.79 17.17 5.94
C PRO A 28 -26.21 17.13 7.36
N LEU A 29 -26.97 17.61 8.34
CA LEU A 29 -26.51 17.69 9.73
C LEU A 29 -26.22 16.32 10.38
N TRP A 30 -26.81 15.24 9.84
CA TRP A 30 -26.53 13.88 10.28
C TRP A 30 -25.17 13.36 9.80
N LEU A 31 -24.59 13.96 8.74
CA LEU A 31 -23.29 13.57 8.22
C LEU A 31 -22.20 14.16 9.12
N LYS A 32 -21.70 13.34 10.03
CA LYS A 32 -20.63 13.68 10.96
C LYS A 32 -19.56 12.62 10.96
N GLY A 33 -18.31 13.00 10.71
CA GLY A 33 -17.20 12.05 10.68
C GLY A 33 -15.97 12.57 9.95
N SER A 34 -15.14 11.64 9.50
CA SER A 34 -13.95 11.94 8.70
C SER A 34 -13.88 11.03 7.49
N LEU A 35 -13.75 11.62 6.30
CA LEU A 35 -13.41 10.89 5.08
C LEU A 35 -11.89 10.92 4.93
N TYR A 36 -11.29 9.74 4.84
CA TYR A 36 -9.88 9.56 4.53
C TYR A 36 -9.72 9.14 3.08
N ARG A 37 -8.75 9.74 2.39
CA ARG A 37 -8.37 9.37 1.04
C ARG A 37 -6.86 9.39 0.92
N GLY A 38 -6.24 8.23 0.69
CA GLY A 38 -4.84 8.22 0.28
C GLY A 38 -4.68 8.19 -1.23
N GLY A 39 -3.43 8.34 -1.62
CA GLY A 39 -2.97 8.28 -2.99
C GLY A 39 -1.64 9.03 -3.14
N PRO A 40 -1.03 8.99 -4.33
CA PRO A 40 0.19 9.72 -4.61
C PRO A 40 -0.06 11.25 -4.56
N GLY A 41 0.81 11.97 -3.86
CA GLY A 41 0.78 13.44 -3.74
C GLY A 41 2.07 14.14 -4.16
N THR A 42 3.14 13.38 -4.36
CA THR A 42 4.46 13.85 -4.77
C THR A 42 5.03 12.88 -5.80
N TYR A 43 5.39 13.39 -6.99
CA TYR A 43 5.98 12.63 -8.09
C TYR A 43 7.42 13.07 -8.37
N ASP A 44 7.75 14.34 -8.15
CA ASP A 44 9.07 14.91 -8.40
C ASP A 44 9.78 15.27 -7.09
N VAL A 45 11.02 14.84 -6.92
CA VAL A 45 11.88 15.17 -5.76
C VAL A 45 13.31 15.36 -6.23
N GLY A 46 13.81 16.60 -6.23
CA GLY A 46 15.14 16.93 -6.74
C GLY A 46 15.29 16.51 -8.21
N THR A 47 16.21 15.59 -8.48
CA THR A 47 16.44 14.99 -9.82
C THR A 47 15.65 13.71 -10.07
N TYR A 48 14.89 13.24 -9.08
CA TYR A 48 14.04 12.05 -9.20
C TYR A 48 12.64 12.45 -9.67
N THR A 49 12.12 11.69 -10.64
CA THR A 49 10.73 11.77 -11.10
C THR A 49 10.16 10.36 -11.14
N ALA A 50 8.99 10.17 -10.52
CA ALA A 50 8.21 8.94 -10.60
C ALA A 50 7.77 8.69 -12.05
N GLU A 51 7.92 7.46 -12.53
CA GLU A 51 7.70 7.12 -13.94
C GLU A 51 6.30 6.59 -14.21
N HIS A 52 5.61 6.19 -13.15
CA HIS A 52 4.28 5.66 -13.21
C HIS A 52 3.41 6.29 -12.11
N TRP A 53 2.10 6.31 -12.35
CA TRP A 53 1.14 6.83 -11.39
C TRP A 53 1.29 6.20 -10.00
N PHE A 54 1.51 4.88 -9.96
CA PHE A 54 1.65 4.13 -8.70
C PHE A 54 2.99 4.34 -7.98
N ASP A 55 3.97 4.98 -8.63
CA ASP A 55 5.27 5.28 -8.01
C ASP A 55 5.27 6.62 -7.26
N GLY A 56 4.20 7.42 -7.39
CA GLY A 56 4.08 8.67 -6.64
C GLY A 56 4.00 8.41 -5.13
N PHE A 57 4.62 9.29 -4.35
CA PHE A 57 4.76 9.13 -2.91
C PHE A 57 3.47 9.47 -2.17
N THR A 58 3.13 8.60 -1.23
CA THR A 58 1.82 8.57 -0.58
C THR A 58 1.54 9.82 0.26
N ARG A 59 0.36 10.38 0.06
CA ARG A 59 -0.27 11.39 0.90
C ARG A 59 -1.61 10.92 1.40
N LEU A 60 -1.85 11.11 2.69
CA LEU A 60 -3.16 10.92 3.31
C LEU A 60 -3.90 12.25 3.37
N ASN A 61 -5.10 12.27 2.79
CA ASN A 61 -6.02 13.40 2.82
C ASN A 61 -7.15 13.10 3.81
N ARG A 62 -7.57 14.10 4.58
CA ARG A 62 -8.65 13.98 5.56
C ARG A 62 -9.61 15.16 5.45
N PHE A 63 -10.89 14.84 5.24
CA PHE A 63 -11.99 15.79 5.29
C PHE A 63 -12.81 15.52 6.55
N GLU A 64 -12.82 16.46 7.48
CA GLU A 64 -13.62 16.38 8.70
C GLU A 64 -14.93 17.12 8.49
N ILE A 65 -16.04 16.43 8.72
CA ILE A 65 -17.39 16.95 8.48
C ILE A 65 -18.11 16.98 9.82
N SER A 66 -18.64 18.14 10.19
CA SER A 66 -19.50 18.30 11.37
C SER A 66 -20.34 19.56 11.24
N ASN A 67 -21.59 19.49 11.66
CA ASN A 67 -22.50 20.66 11.75
C ASN A 67 -22.61 21.46 10.44
N GLY A 68 -22.61 20.78 9.29
CA GLY A 68 -22.71 21.43 7.99
C GLY A 68 -21.39 22.05 7.47
N GLU A 69 -20.30 21.95 8.23
CA GLU A 69 -18.99 22.47 7.86
C GLU A 69 -18.01 21.36 7.50
N VAL A 70 -17.00 21.70 6.69
CA VAL A 70 -15.89 20.81 6.32
C VAL A 70 -14.56 21.50 6.59
N SER A 71 -13.63 20.78 7.21
CA SER A 71 -12.21 21.15 7.22
C SER A 71 -11.37 20.09 6.54
N TYR A 72 -10.37 20.53 5.79
CA TYR A 72 -9.41 19.69 5.10
C TYR A 72 -8.03 19.78 5.75
N ARG A 73 -7.34 18.64 5.81
CA ARG A 73 -5.89 18.58 6.05
C ARG A 73 -5.31 17.41 5.28
N SER A 74 -4.02 17.46 5.03
CA SER A 74 -3.27 16.35 4.45
C SER A 74 -1.92 16.16 5.13
N ARG A 75 -1.41 14.94 5.06
CA ARG A 75 -0.10 14.58 5.58
C ARG A 75 0.62 13.64 4.62
N ASN A 76 1.92 13.85 4.39
CA ASN A 76 2.74 12.88 3.67
C ASN A 76 2.94 11.64 4.54
N ALA A 77 2.78 10.47 3.94
CA ALA A 77 3.03 9.19 4.59
C ALA A 77 4.45 8.68 4.35
N THR A 78 5.29 9.49 3.68
CA THR A 78 6.57 9.10 3.07
C THR A 78 7.66 10.15 3.26
N HIS A 79 7.68 10.86 4.40
CA HIS A 79 8.65 11.94 4.64
C HIS A 79 10.10 11.44 4.61
N GLU A 80 10.39 10.31 5.25
CA GLU A 80 11.75 9.73 5.25
C GLU A 80 12.15 9.21 3.86
N LEU A 81 11.20 8.70 3.07
CA LEU A 81 11.44 8.33 1.67
C LEU A 81 11.77 9.56 0.80
N VAL A 82 10.98 10.63 0.92
CA VAL A 82 11.23 11.88 0.17
C VAL A 82 12.59 12.46 0.55
N ALA A 83 12.90 12.54 1.84
CA ALA A 83 14.20 13.03 2.30
C ALA A 83 15.36 12.15 1.80
N PHE A 84 15.17 10.82 1.79
CA PHE A 84 16.18 9.90 1.27
C PHE A 84 16.47 10.15 -0.21
N ILE A 85 15.42 10.31 -1.00
CA ILE A 85 15.50 10.54 -2.45
C ILE A 85 16.07 11.92 -2.74
N GLU A 86 15.66 12.95 -2.02
CA GLU A 86 16.19 14.31 -2.15
C GLU A 86 17.70 14.35 -1.91
N GLU A 87 18.18 13.60 -0.91
CA GLU A 87 19.60 13.55 -0.55
C GLU A 87 20.43 12.69 -1.52
N THR A 88 19.86 11.62 -2.11
CA THR A 88 20.65 10.62 -2.85
C THR A 88 20.37 10.56 -4.35
N GLY A 89 19.28 11.17 -4.81
CA GLY A 89 18.70 10.96 -6.14
C GLY A 89 18.23 9.53 -6.42
N ARG A 90 18.18 8.65 -5.41
CA ARG A 90 17.90 7.22 -5.53
C ARG A 90 16.69 6.81 -4.72
N SER A 91 15.94 5.82 -5.20
CA SER A 91 14.93 5.14 -4.38
C SER A 91 15.60 4.06 -3.50
N PRO A 92 15.19 3.90 -2.22
CA PRO A 92 15.76 2.91 -1.32
C PRO A 92 15.22 1.48 -1.53
N GLY A 93 14.24 1.29 -2.42
CA GLY A 93 13.53 0.03 -2.57
C GLY A 93 12.69 -0.02 -3.85
N PRO A 94 12.18 -1.22 -4.21
CA PRO A 94 11.35 -1.38 -5.38
C PRO A 94 10.06 -0.56 -5.28
N LEU A 95 9.56 -0.10 -6.43
CA LEU A 95 8.21 0.48 -6.59
C LEU A 95 7.47 -0.29 -7.68
N PHE A 96 6.32 0.21 -8.15
CA PHE A 96 5.50 -0.51 -9.11
C PHE A 96 6.18 -0.61 -10.48
N ALA A 97 6.68 0.51 -11.03
CA ALA A 97 7.21 0.57 -12.39
C ALA A 97 8.52 1.35 -12.52
N GLN A 98 9.21 1.58 -11.41
CA GLN A 98 10.44 2.36 -11.39
C GLN A 98 11.55 1.76 -12.26
N ASP A 99 12.26 2.62 -13.00
CA ASP A 99 13.52 2.30 -13.66
C ASP A 99 14.57 1.74 -12.67
N PRO A 100 15.11 0.52 -12.93
CA PRO A 100 16.22 -0.05 -12.16
C PRO A 100 17.43 0.90 -12.03
N CYS A 101 17.69 1.75 -13.02
CA CYS A 101 18.79 2.73 -12.97
C CYS A 101 18.62 3.71 -11.80
N LYS A 102 17.39 4.06 -11.43
CA LYS A 102 17.08 4.95 -10.28
C LYS A 102 17.24 4.27 -8.92
N MET A 103 17.45 2.95 -8.90
CA MET A 103 17.89 2.20 -7.72
C MET A 103 19.42 2.23 -7.57
N ILE A 104 20.13 2.15 -8.70
CA ILE A 104 21.59 1.91 -8.74
C ILE A 104 22.37 3.23 -8.80
N PHE A 105 21.96 4.15 -9.67
CA PHE A 105 22.63 5.42 -9.93
C PHE A 105 21.91 6.55 -9.20
N GLY A 106 22.68 7.48 -8.63
CA GLY A 106 22.15 8.64 -7.91
C GLY A 106 23.07 9.84 -7.98
N ALA A 107 22.72 10.88 -7.23
CA ALA A 107 23.64 11.99 -7.00
C ALA A 107 24.97 11.44 -6.45
N LEU A 108 26.07 11.83 -7.08
CA LEU A 108 27.43 11.50 -6.67
C LEU A 108 27.80 12.36 -5.45
N GLU A 109 27.20 12.05 -4.30
CA GLU A 109 27.45 12.75 -3.04
C GLU A 109 27.63 11.73 -1.90
N SER A 110 28.69 11.92 -1.12
CA SER A 110 28.97 11.16 0.09
C SER A 110 28.28 11.84 1.26
N THR A 111 27.17 11.29 1.75
CA THR A 111 26.45 11.87 2.88
C THR A 111 26.64 11.07 4.17
N PHE A 112 26.78 11.78 5.28
CA PHE A 112 26.84 11.18 6.61
C PHE A 112 25.42 11.01 7.15
N ARG A 113 25.03 9.77 7.45
CA ARG A 113 23.72 9.45 8.04
C ARG A 113 23.86 8.78 9.41
N ASP A 114 22.83 8.94 10.23
CA ASP A 114 22.69 8.23 11.50
C ASP A 114 22.77 6.71 11.26
N ARG A 115 23.28 5.94 12.23
CA ARG A 115 23.60 4.51 12.12
C ARG A 115 22.39 3.58 11.96
N ARG A 116 21.17 4.11 11.94
CA ARG A 116 19.96 3.29 11.82
C ARG A 116 19.83 2.73 10.40
N PRO A 117 19.52 1.43 10.25
CA PRO A 117 19.18 0.88 8.95
C PRO A 117 18.00 1.64 8.34
N ILE A 118 18.14 2.05 7.07
CA ILE A 118 17.10 2.81 6.34
C ILE A 118 15.77 2.04 6.31
N SER A 119 15.83 0.71 6.24
CA SER A 119 14.66 -0.18 6.28
C SER A 119 13.83 -0.08 7.56
N GLU A 120 14.41 0.41 8.67
CA GLU A 120 13.73 0.58 9.96
C GLU A 120 13.09 1.96 10.13
N LEU A 121 13.27 2.86 9.15
CA LEU A 121 12.71 4.21 9.23
C LEU A 121 11.18 4.17 9.07
N PRO A 122 10.41 4.82 9.97
CA PRO A 122 8.96 4.67 10.05
C PRO A 122 8.17 4.97 8.77
N SER A 123 8.63 5.91 7.94
CA SER A 123 7.93 6.33 6.71
C SER A 123 8.78 6.19 5.43
N ILE A 124 9.68 5.19 5.43
CA ILE A 124 10.52 4.87 4.25
C ILE A 124 9.76 4.09 3.17
N LYS A 125 8.67 3.42 3.53
CA LYS A 125 7.87 2.58 2.63
C LYS A 125 6.74 3.37 1.98
N ASN A 126 6.58 3.25 0.66
CA ASN A 126 5.50 3.91 -0.07
C ASN A 126 4.22 3.07 -0.05
N VAL A 127 3.53 3.07 1.09
CA VAL A 127 2.28 2.30 1.29
C VAL A 127 1.09 3.26 1.33
N GLY A 128 0.17 3.15 0.38
CA GLY A 128 -0.90 4.14 0.24
C GLY A 128 -2.10 3.80 -0.63
N VAL A 129 -2.30 2.51 -0.96
CA VAL A 129 -3.36 2.11 -1.90
C VAL A 129 -4.71 2.04 -1.21
N ASP A 130 -4.87 1.20 -0.18
CA ASP A 130 -6.09 1.15 0.64
C ASP A 130 -5.83 1.59 2.08
N TRP A 131 -6.91 1.91 2.82
CA TRP A 131 -6.89 2.49 4.16
C TRP A 131 -7.92 1.82 5.06
N ILE A 132 -7.45 0.86 5.87
CA ILE A 132 -8.30 0.00 6.67
C ILE A 132 -8.36 0.52 8.10
N LYS A 133 -9.59 0.80 8.56
CA LYS A 133 -9.86 1.19 9.94
C LYS A 133 -9.74 0.00 10.88
N ASN A 134 -9.24 0.25 12.08
CA ASN A 134 -9.23 -0.71 13.19
C ASN A 134 -8.63 -2.05 12.80
N TRP A 135 -7.43 -2.01 12.20
CA TRP A 135 -6.69 -3.16 11.75
C TRP A 135 -6.59 -4.24 12.84
N PRO A 136 -6.85 -5.52 12.51
CA PRO A 136 -6.83 -6.60 13.48
C PRO A 136 -5.49 -6.77 14.22
N GLY A 137 -5.54 -7.10 15.51
CA GLY A 137 -4.34 -7.29 16.33
C GLY A 137 -3.56 -6.02 16.69
N LEU A 138 -3.95 -4.84 16.21
CA LEU A 138 -3.44 -3.56 16.71
C LEU A 138 -4.39 -3.08 17.82
N GLY A 139 -4.02 -3.38 19.07
CA GLY A 139 -4.84 -3.24 20.28
C GLY A 139 -5.80 -2.04 20.29
N ARG A 140 -7.05 -2.31 20.72
CA ARG A 140 -8.13 -1.33 20.78
C ARG A 140 -8.22 -0.76 22.19
N THR A 141 -8.32 0.57 22.31
CA THR A 141 -8.40 1.24 23.62
C THR A 141 -9.82 1.65 23.97
N SER A 142 -10.67 1.88 22.97
CA SER A 142 -12.10 2.16 23.15
C SER A 142 -12.95 0.89 23.07
N SER A 143 -13.93 0.80 23.96
CA SER A 143 -15.05 -0.15 23.88
C SER A 143 -16.22 0.36 23.02
N THR A 144 -16.13 1.57 22.48
CA THR A 144 -17.21 2.19 21.70
C THR A 144 -17.25 1.61 20.30
N ALA A 145 -18.37 0.98 19.94
CA ALA A 145 -18.60 0.48 18.59
C ALA A 145 -18.46 1.62 17.57
N GLY A 146 -17.61 1.41 16.55
CA GLY A 146 -17.40 2.38 15.47
C GLY A 146 -16.35 3.46 15.72
N SER A 147 -15.68 3.52 16.88
CA SER A 147 -14.53 4.43 17.05
C SER A 147 -13.37 4.04 16.14
N LEU A 148 -12.68 5.03 15.59
CA LEU A 148 -11.45 4.84 14.83
C LEU A 148 -10.27 4.86 15.80
N GLU A 149 -9.66 3.70 16.05
CA GLU A 149 -8.51 3.53 16.93
C GLU A 149 -7.19 3.60 16.16
N ASN A 150 -7.18 2.93 15.00
CA ASN A 150 -6.03 2.91 14.11
C ASN A 150 -6.50 2.91 12.65
N LEU A 151 -5.63 3.39 11.77
CA LEU A 151 -5.83 3.40 10.33
C LEU A 151 -4.55 2.83 9.72
N VAL A 152 -4.66 1.75 8.97
CA VAL A 152 -3.51 1.08 8.34
C VAL A 152 -3.66 1.19 6.83
N ALA A 153 -2.61 1.69 6.19
CA ALA A 153 -2.48 1.67 4.75
C ALA A 153 -1.91 0.32 4.29
N THR A 154 -2.36 -0.13 3.13
CA THR A 154 -1.91 -1.37 2.46
C THR A 154 -1.36 -1.07 1.05
N THR A 155 -0.68 -2.04 0.48
CA THR A 155 -0.13 -2.02 -0.87
C THR A 155 -0.05 -3.45 -1.42
N ASP A 156 0.37 -3.63 -2.68
CA ASP A 156 0.49 -4.94 -3.34
C ASP A 156 1.74 -5.76 -2.90
N ALA A 157 2.46 -5.27 -1.89
CA ALA A 157 3.60 -5.91 -1.27
C ALA A 157 3.22 -6.43 0.12
N ASN A 158 4.09 -7.24 0.75
CA ASN A 158 4.02 -7.58 2.17
C ASN A 158 4.46 -6.38 3.04
N GLU A 159 3.80 -5.24 2.87
CA GLU A 159 4.10 -3.99 3.57
C GLU A 159 2.82 -3.28 4.00
N LEU A 160 2.84 -2.74 5.22
CA LEU A 160 1.72 -2.09 5.88
C LEU A 160 2.21 -0.81 6.55
N SER A 161 1.38 0.22 6.63
CA SER A 161 1.75 1.47 7.31
C SER A 161 0.64 1.97 8.21
N ARG A 162 0.92 2.08 9.51
CA ARG A 162 -0.02 2.67 10.48
C ARG A 162 0.03 4.19 10.40
N ASN A 163 -1.13 4.83 10.24
CA ASN A 163 -1.27 6.26 9.98
C ASN A 163 -2.22 7.00 10.95
N SER A 164 -2.54 6.40 12.10
CA SER A 164 -3.32 7.06 13.18
C SER A 164 -2.51 8.07 14.00
N GLY A 165 -1.44 8.62 13.44
CA GLY A 165 -0.38 9.36 14.11
C GLY A 165 0.79 9.61 13.15
N ALA A 166 2.03 9.58 13.64
CA ALA A 166 3.20 9.47 12.76
C ALA A 166 3.15 8.15 11.98
N PRO A 167 3.38 8.16 10.65
CA PRO A 167 3.42 6.94 9.85
C PRO A 167 4.43 5.95 10.45
N ARG A 168 4.06 4.67 10.48
CA ARG A 168 4.94 3.61 10.95
C ARG A 168 4.72 2.33 10.14
N GLY A 169 5.73 1.95 9.38
CA GLY A 169 5.79 0.70 8.62
C GLY A 169 5.83 -0.56 9.49
N PHE A 170 5.22 -1.62 8.99
CA PHE A 170 5.33 -3.02 9.45
C PHE A 170 4.91 -3.95 8.30
N ASP A 171 4.89 -5.26 8.53
CA ASP A 171 4.55 -6.27 7.52
C ASP A 171 3.67 -7.39 8.12
N TYR A 172 3.25 -8.35 7.30
CA TYR A 172 2.49 -9.52 7.78
C TYR A 172 3.35 -10.53 8.55
N GLN A 173 4.70 -10.47 8.47
CA GLN A 173 5.55 -11.37 9.27
C GLN A 173 5.35 -11.15 10.76
N ARG A 174 4.98 -9.92 11.16
CA ARG A 174 4.52 -9.58 12.51
C ARG A 174 3.55 -10.61 13.10
N TYR A 175 2.75 -11.25 12.26
CA TYR A 175 1.71 -12.19 12.66
C TYR A 175 2.04 -13.65 12.36
N ARG A 176 3.01 -13.91 11.48
CA ARG A 176 3.42 -15.27 11.08
C ARG A 176 4.82 -15.29 10.45
N ASP A 177 5.76 -15.95 11.12
CA ASP A 177 7.17 -16.06 10.69
C ASP A 177 7.37 -16.72 9.31
N ALA A 178 6.40 -17.52 8.85
CA ALA A 178 6.47 -18.23 7.57
C ALA A 178 6.13 -17.36 6.34
N PHE A 179 5.83 -16.07 6.52
CA PHE A 179 5.68 -15.13 5.42
C PHE A 179 7.03 -14.51 5.12
N ASP A 180 7.44 -14.44 3.85
CA ASP A 180 8.70 -13.81 3.44
C ASP A 180 8.52 -12.28 3.40
N PRO A 181 9.49 -11.45 3.88
CA PRO A 181 9.33 -10.00 3.85
C PRO A 181 9.27 -9.42 2.43
N ALA A 182 9.82 -10.12 1.43
CA ALA A 182 9.75 -9.75 0.01
C ALA A 182 8.52 -10.34 -0.71
N GLY A 183 7.63 -11.02 0.01
CA GLY A 183 6.38 -11.54 -0.55
C GLY A 183 5.46 -10.43 -1.06
N MET A 184 4.53 -10.80 -1.94
CA MET A 184 3.49 -9.88 -2.46
C MET A 184 2.13 -10.21 -1.85
N SER A 185 1.25 -9.23 -1.73
CA SER A 185 -0.11 -9.40 -1.20
C SER A 185 -1.11 -8.55 -1.99
N ALA A 186 -2.41 -8.70 -1.76
CA ALA A 186 -3.36 -7.73 -2.30
C ALA A 186 -3.35 -6.45 -1.46
N ALA A 187 -3.41 -5.30 -2.13
CA ALA A 187 -3.71 -4.04 -1.46
C ALA A 187 -5.13 -4.02 -0.87
N HIS A 188 -6.09 -4.68 -1.51
CA HIS A 188 -7.48 -4.76 -1.06
C HIS A 188 -7.81 -6.15 -0.51
N PRO A 189 -7.60 -6.38 0.80
CA PRO A 189 -8.04 -7.63 1.42
C PRO A 189 -9.56 -7.67 1.56
N SER A 190 -10.10 -8.88 1.62
CA SER A 190 -11.51 -9.09 1.93
C SER A 190 -11.78 -8.97 3.43
N HIS A 191 -13.01 -8.61 3.80
CA HIS A 191 -13.40 -8.35 5.18
C HIS A 191 -14.57 -9.25 5.63
N GLY A 192 -14.37 -9.95 6.75
CA GLY A 192 -15.42 -10.67 7.46
C GLY A 192 -16.31 -9.76 8.29
N THR A 193 -17.55 -10.18 8.53
CA THR A 193 -18.51 -9.44 9.38
C THR A 193 -18.12 -9.42 10.86
N ASP A 194 -17.27 -10.36 11.28
CA ASP A 194 -16.70 -10.48 12.63
C ASP A 194 -15.47 -9.58 12.85
N GLY A 195 -15.03 -8.86 11.81
CA GLY A 195 -13.82 -8.04 11.83
C GLY A 195 -12.55 -8.80 11.44
N SER A 196 -12.67 -10.06 11.00
CA SER A 196 -11.58 -10.79 10.34
C SER A 196 -11.24 -10.16 9.00
N LEU A 197 -9.99 -10.34 8.58
CA LEU A 197 -9.46 -9.90 7.30
C LEU A 197 -8.89 -11.09 6.56
N TYR A 198 -9.14 -11.18 5.26
CA TYR A 198 -8.67 -12.26 4.40
C TYR A 198 -7.79 -11.71 3.30
N ASN A 199 -6.58 -12.25 3.16
CA ASN A 199 -5.63 -11.86 2.11
C ASN A 199 -4.79 -13.07 1.71
N TYR A 200 -3.81 -12.88 0.83
CA TYR A 200 -2.81 -13.89 0.48
C TYR A 200 -1.39 -13.31 0.65
N ILE A 201 -0.41 -14.20 0.81
CA ILE A 201 1.00 -13.89 0.53
C ILE A 201 1.46 -14.76 -0.64
N LEU A 202 1.93 -14.13 -1.71
CA LEU A 202 2.58 -14.77 -2.85
C LEU A 202 4.08 -14.85 -2.60
N LEU A 203 4.60 -16.07 -2.67
CA LEU A 203 5.99 -16.41 -2.38
C LEU A 203 6.60 -17.11 -3.61
N PRO A 204 7.89 -16.87 -3.91
CA PRO A 204 8.62 -17.70 -4.85
C PRO A 204 8.86 -19.10 -4.25
N THR A 205 8.90 -20.11 -5.10
CA THR A 205 9.33 -21.47 -4.73
C THR A 205 10.73 -21.76 -5.27
N GLU A 206 11.44 -22.75 -4.69
CA GLU A 206 12.82 -23.07 -5.05
C GLU A 206 12.99 -23.50 -6.53
N ASP A 207 11.93 -24.04 -7.13
CA ASP A 207 11.87 -24.45 -8.54
C ASP A 207 11.49 -23.31 -9.51
N GLY A 208 11.41 -22.07 -9.01
CA GLY A 208 11.06 -20.88 -9.81
C GLY A 208 9.56 -20.71 -10.03
N GLY A 209 8.74 -21.53 -9.37
CA GLY A 209 7.29 -21.40 -9.33
C GLY A 209 6.79 -20.36 -8.31
N ALA A 210 5.54 -20.54 -7.90
CA ALA A 210 4.79 -19.60 -7.09
C ALA A 210 3.96 -20.35 -6.05
N GLN A 211 3.88 -19.80 -4.84
CA GLN A 211 3.01 -20.31 -3.79
C GLN A 211 2.17 -19.17 -3.21
N TYR A 212 0.85 -19.31 -3.30
CA TYR A 212 -0.10 -18.43 -2.62
C TYR A 212 -0.48 -19.04 -1.28
N LYS A 213 -0.14 -18.37 -0.17
CA LYS A 213 -0.69 -18.69 1.15
C LYS A 213 -1.89 -17.79 1.40
N VAL A 214 -3.09 -18.29 1.14
CA VAL A 214 -4.34 -17.58 1.48
C VAL A 214 -4.59 -17.71 2.98
N PHE A 215 -4.83 -16.59 3.65
CA PHE A 215 -4.91 -16.55 5.10
C PHE A 215 -6.02 -15.66 5.63
N GLU A 216 -6.47 -16.00 6.83
CA GLU A 216 -7.30 -15.18 7.71
C GLU A 216 -6.40 -14.53 8.76
N LEU A 217 -6.61 -13.24 9.00
CA LEU A 217 -6.15 -12.49 10.16
C LEU A 217 -7.37 -12.14 11.00
N ASN A 218 -7.52 -12.81 12.14
CA ASN A 218 -8.68 -12.60 13.01
C ASN A 218 -8.56 -11.31 13.85
N PRO A 219 -9.64 -10.82 14.50
CA PRO A 219 -9.64 -9.59 15.28
C PRO A 219 -8.57 -9.52 16.39
N GLU A 220 -8.19 -10.66 16.97
CA GLU A 220 -7.15 -10.76 18.00
C GLU A 220 -5.72 -10.69 17.44
N GLY A 221 -5.55 -10.66 16.11
CA GLY A 221 -4.25 -10.63 15.45
C GLY A 221 -3.62 -12.01 15.28
N LYS A 222 -4.42 -13.08 15.26
CA LYS A 222 -3.94 -14.43 14.96
C LYS A 222 -4.13 -14.74 13.49
N VAL A 223 -3.09 -15.29 12.86
CA VAL A 223 -3.13 -15.72 11.47
C VAL A 223 -3.40 -17.21 11.36
N ARG A 224 -4.36 -17.57 10.51
CA ARG A 224 -4.63 -18.94 10.07
C ARG A 224 -4.50 -19.02 8.56
N VAL A 225 -3.60 -19.87 8.06
CA VAL A 225 -3.53 -20.18 6.63
C VAL A 225 -4.72 -21.07 6.30
N LEU A 226 -5.56 -20.61 5.38
CA LEU A 226 -6.78 -21.29 4.93
C LEU A 226 -6.47 -22.26 3.79
N ALA A 227 -5.62 -21.83 2.86
CA ALA A 227 -5.21 -22.62 1.71
C ALA A 227 -3.76 -22.29 1.33
N THR A 228 -3.11 -23.27 0.70
CA THR A 228 -1.85 -23.08 -0.02
C THR A 228 -2.10 -23.53 -1.44
N ILE A 229 -1.91 -22.62 -2.40
CA ILE A 229 -2.08 -22.88 -3.84
C ILE A 229 -0.68 -22.83 -4.44
N ASP A 230 -0.21 -23.95 -4.96
CA ASP A 230 1.12 -24.16 -5.55
C ASP A 230 1.06 -24.66 -7.00
N ASP A 231 -0.15 -24.77 -7.57
CA ASP A 231 -0.44 -25.21 -8.92
C ASP A 231 -0.99 -24.07 -9.83
N ALA A 232 -0.80 -22.82 -9.41
CA ALA A 232 -1.18 -21.62 -10.17
C ALA A 232 0.03 -20.74 -10.53
N PRO A 233 0.02 -20.06 -11.69
CA PRO A 233 1.09 -19.15 -12.06
C PRO A 233 1.13 -17.92 -11.15
N ALA A 234 2.33 -17.44 -10.80
CA ALA A 234 2.49 -16.12 -10.18
C ALA A 234 1.81 -15.06 -11.05
N SER A 235 0.98 -14.23 -10.44
CA SER A 235 0.16 -13.22 -11.09
C SER A 235 0.03 -11.99 -10.20
N TYR A 236 0.00 -10.81 -10.80
CA TYR A 236 -0.30 -9.56 -10.10
C TYR A 236 -1.79 -9.54 -9.72
N ILE A 237 -2.10 -9.68 -8.44
CA ILE A 237 -3.48 -9.72 -7.92
C ILE A 237 -3.65 -8.57 -6.93
N HIS A 238 -4.50 -7.62 -7.29
CA HIS A 238 -4.66 -6.38 -6.52
C HIS A 238 -5.66 -6.48 -5.36
N GLU A 239 -6.59 -7.43 -5.45
CA GLU A 239 -7.75 -7.55 -4.56
C GLU A 239 -8.08 -9.02 -4.30
N VAL A 240 -8.58 -9.30 -3.10
CA VAL A 240 -9.18 -10.58 -2.70
C VAL A 240 -10.68 -10.39 -2.49
N PHE A 241 -11.47 -11.30 -3.03
CA PHE A 241 -12.93 -11.25 -2.92
C PHE A 241 -13.42 -12.13 -1.77
N GLY A 242 -14.55 -11.78 -1.16
CA GLY A 242 -15.19 -12.57 -0.13
C GLY A 242 -16.69 -12.71 -0.34
N THR A 243 -17.21 -13.85 0.06
CA THR A 243 -18.64 -14.08 0.28
C THR A 243 -18.86 -14.49 1.73
N GLU A 244 -20.09 -14.84 2.11
CA GLU A 244 -20.36 -15.39 3.45
C GLU A 244 -19.53 -16.65 3.74
N ASN A 245 -19.22 -17.44 2.69
CA ASN A 245 -18.66 -18.79 2.87
C ASN A 245 -17.30 -19.00 2.20
N PHE A 246 -16.88 -18.10 1.29
CA PHE A 246 -15.69 -18.29 0.45
C PHE A 246 -14.79 -17.07 0.47
N VAL A 247 -13.48 -17.33 0.48
CA VAL A 247 -12.45 -16.35 0.13
C VAL A 247 -12.01 -16.69 -1.29
N ILE A 248 -12.24 -15.76 -2.22
CA ILE A 248 -12.07 -16.02 -3.65
C ILE A 248 -10.83 -15.27 -4.14
N LEU A 249 -9.84 -16.02 -4.61
CA LEU A 249 -8.65 -15.53 -5.29
C LEU A 249 -8.82 -15.76 -6.80
N ILE A 250 -8.69 -14.69 -7.59
CA ILE A 250 -8.80 -14.74 -9.05
C ILE A 250 -7.41 -14.57 -9.65
N VAL A 251 -6.85 -15.68 -10.15
CA VAL A 251 -5.56 -15.69 -10.86
C VAL A 251 -5.85 -15.41 -12.34
N TRP A 252 -5.79 -14.13 -12.70
CA TRP A 252 -5.97 -13.64 -14.07
C TRP A 252 -4.63 -13.48 -14.79
N GLN A 253 -4.66 -13.30 -16.12
CA GLN A 253 -3.51 -13.45 -17.02
C GLN A 253 -2.49 -12.28 -16.95
N ALA A 254 -2.40 -11.60 -15.80
CA ALA A 254 -1.35 -10.65 -15.45
C ALA A 254 -0.16 -11.38 -14.79
N HIS A 255 0.41 -12.37 -15.49
CA HIS A 255 1.42 -13.26 -14.94
C HIS A 255 2.75 -12.54 -14.65
N LEU A 256 3.46 -12.99 -13.62
CA LEU A 256 4.74 -12.45 -13.15
C LEU A 256 5.88 -13.47 -13.30
N GLU A 257 7.08 -12.95 -13.52
CA GLU A 257 8.36 -13.60 -13.23
C GLU A 257 8.90 -13.01 -11.92
N LEU A 258 8.70 -13.70 -10.79
CA LEU A 258 9.04 -13.18 -9.46
C LEU A 258 10.53 -12.84 -9.30
N GLU A 259 11.42 -13.61 -9.92
CA GLU A 259 12.85 -13.31 -9.97
C GLU A 259 13.13 -11.97 -10.68
N LYS A 260 12.39 -11.67 -11.76
CA LYS A 260 12.50 -10.38 -12.45
C LYS A 260 11.97 -9.24 -11.59
N VAL A 261 10.86 -9.42 -10.87
CA VAL A 261 10.37 -8.40 -9.92
C VAL A 261 11.48 -8.04 -8.91
N GLY A 262 12.17 -9.04 -8.36
CA GLY A 262 13.29 -8.83 -7.45
C GLY A 262 14.51 -8.17 -8.09
N SER A 263 14.92 -8.62 -9.28
CA SER A 263 16.14 -8.14 -9.95
C SER A 263 15.99 -6.80 -10.66
N THR A 264 14.81 -6.47 -11.21
CA THR A 264 14.51 -5.14 -11.75
C THR A 264 14.15 -4.16 -10.66
N GLY A 265 13.67 -4.63 -9.51
CA GLY A 265 13.12 -3.79 -8.47
C GLY A 265 11.81 -3.11 -8.89
N SER A 266 11.04 -3.73 -9.79
CA SER A 266 9.73 -3.23 -10.20
C SER A 266 8.77 -4.36 -10.55
N VAL A 267 7.51 -4.23 -10.12
CA VAL A 267 6.44 -5.18 -10.46
C VAL A 267 6.25 -5.23 -11.98
N LEU A 268 6.22 -4.07 -12.63
CA LEU A 268 6.05 -3.95 -14.08
C LEU A 268 7.22 -4.63 -14.84
N GLY A 269 8.45 -4.52 -14.33
CA GLY A 269 9.61 -5.19 -14.92
C GLY A 269 9.55 -6.72 -14.86
N GLY A 270 8.78 -7.27 -13.91
CA GLY A 270 8.49 -8.70 -13.81
C GLY A 270 7.21 -9.15 -14.50
N MET A 271 6.39 -8.24 -15.06
CA MET A 271 5.18 -8.65 -15.79
C MET A 271 5.53 -9.37 -17.09
N LYS A 272 4.97 -10.57 -17.27
CA LYS A 272 5.05 -11.32 -18.52
C LYS A 272 4.17 -10.66 -19.59
N PRO A 273 4.44 -10.88 -20.89
CA PRO A 273 3.52 -10.51 -21.94
C PRO A 273 2.12 -11.11 -21.68
N TRP A 274 1.09 -10.32 -21.95
CA TRP A 274 -0.29 -10.79 -21.84
C TRP A 274 -0.53 -12.00 -22.75
N ASP A 275 -1.01 -13.10 -22.14
CA ASP A 275 -1.41 -14.30 -22.85
C ASP A 275 -2.94 -14.39 -22.88
N LYS A 276 -3.52 -14.06 -24.04
CA LYS A 276 -4.97 -14.11 -24.26
C LYS A 276 -5.56 -15.52 -24.27
N ASP A 277 -4.71 -16.55 -24.44
CA ASP A 277 -5.14 -17.94 -24.55
C ASP A 277 -4.99 -18.68 -23.21
N SER A 278 -4.39 -18.06 -22.20
CA SER A 278 -4.38 -18.56 -20.83
C SER A 278 -5.75 -18.36 -20.17
N ASP A 279 -6.19 -19.34 -19.40
CA ASP A 279 -7.40 -19.23 -18.59
C ASP A 279 -7.17 -18.33 -17.36
N SER A 280 -8.24 -17.70 -16.88
CA SER A 280 -8.27 -17.16 -15.52
C SER A 280 -8.72 -18.25 -14.56
N LEU A 281 -8.00 -18.44 -13.46
CA LEU A 281 -8.33 -19.44 -12.43
C LEU A 281 -9.09 -18.78 -11.28
N PHE A 282 -10.20 -19.38 -10.87
CA PHE A 282 -10.98 -18.96 -9.71
C PHE A 282 -10.76 -19.97 -8.59
N CYS A 283 -10.02 -19.57 -7.56
CA CYS A 283 -9.76 -20.39 -6.37
C CYS A 283 -10.68 -19.89 -5.24
N ALA A 284 -11.53 -20.75 -4.68
CA ALA A 284 -12.53 -20.39 -3.67
C ALA A 284 -12.53 -21.38 -2.50
#